data_AF-A0A0F9PXZ3-F1
#
_entry.id   AF-A0A0F9PXZ3-F1
#
_cell.length_a   1.000
_cell.length_b   1.000
_cell.length_c   1.000
_cell.angle_alpha   90.00
_cell.angle_beta   90.00
_cell.angle_gamma   90.00
#
_symmetry.space_group_name_H-M   'P 1'
#
loop_
_entity.id
_entity.type
_entity.pdbx_description
1 polymer ?
#
loop_
_entity_poly.entity_id
_entity_poly.type
_entity_poly.pdbx_seq_one_letter_code
_entity_poly.pdbx_strand_id
1 'polypeptide(L)'
;MTVSNVTGNSVDGGTTTTFDTDLVAANGTYDGMEIEFTSGPCKGQQATILTYLQASGAIVLVTADALSRTPDADSFIIWTLADVVPGTPLILDLPIKS
;
A
#
# COMPACT_ATOMS: atom_id res chain seq x y z
N MET A 1 -6.27 9.15 8.87
CA MET A 1 -6.35 7.97 8.01
C MET A 1 -7.60 8.07 7.13
N THR A 2 -7.43 8.11 5.80
CA THR A 2 -8.52 8.18 4.82
C THR A 2 -8.63 6.83 4.11
N VAL A 3 -9.86 6.33 3.94
CA VAL A 3 -10.13 5.09 3.18
C VAL A 3 -10.31 5.45 1.71
N SER A 4 -9.62 4.72 0.83
CA SER A 4 -9.68 4.82 -0.63
C SER A 4 -10.14 3.50 -1.22
N ASN A 5 -10.58 3.51 -2.48
CA ASN A 5 -11.14 2.33 -3.14
C ASN A 5 -10.30 1.91 -4.33
N VAL A 6 -10.31 0.61 -4.61
CA VAL A 6 -9.98 0.06 -5.93
C VAL A 6 -11.18 0.34 -6.84
N THR A 7 -10.96 1.02 -7.96
CA THR A 7 -12.04 1.59 -8.80
C THR A 7 -12.11 1.07 -10.22
N GLY A 8 -11.10 0.34 -10.67
CA GLY A 8 -10.95 -0.01 -12.07
C GLY A 8 -10.19 -1.30 -12.28
N ASN A 9 -9.32 -1.30 -13.28
CA ASN A 9 -8.59 -2.49 -13.65
C ASN A 9 -7.60 -2.86 -12.55
N SER A 10 -7.50 -4.15 -12.29
CA SER A 10 -6.42 -4.71 -11.48
C SER A 10 -5.72 -5.82 -12.26
N VAL A 11 -4.39 -5.77 -12.31
CA VAL A 11 -3.55 -6.67 -13.11
C VAL A 11 -2.44 -7.23 -12.24
N ASP A 12 -2.33 -8.56 -12.19
CA ASP A 12 -1.23 -9.28 -11.54
C ASP A 12 -0.08 -9.52 -12.53
N GLY A 13 1.10 -8.98 -12.22
CA GLY A 13 2.35 -9.17 -12.92
C GLY A 13 3.30 -10.16 -12.22
N GLY A 14 2.82 -10.90 -11.23
CA GLY A 14 3.55 -11.91 -10.45
C GLY A 14 4.39 -11.33 -9.31
N THR A 15 5.29 -10.39 -9.61
CA THR A 15 6.09 -9.69 -8.58
C THR A 15 5.50 -8.34 -8.19
N THR A 16 4.62 -7.82 -9.05
CA THR A 16 3.92 -6.54 -8.85
C THR A 16 2.46 -6.69 -9.24
N THR A 17 1.59 -5.95 -8.55
CA THR A 17 0.19 -5.83 -8.92
C THR A 17 -0.14 -4.37 -9.16
N THR A 18 -0.81 -4.07 -10.27
CA THR A 18 -1.27 -2.70 -10.57
C THR A 18 -2.77 -2.64 -10.40
N PHE A 19 -3.30 -1.57 -9.80
CA PHE A 19 -4.74 -1.28 -9.82
C PHE A 19 -5.05 0.21 -9.85
N ASP A 20 -6.24 0.55 -10.33
CA ASP A 20 -6.75 1.93 -10.36
C ASP A 20 -7.47 2.32 -9.06
N THR A 21 -7.33 3.57 -8.61
CA THR A 21 -7.90 4.09 -7.36
C THR A 21 -8.52 5.50 -7.50
N ASP A 22 -9.35 5.88 -6.53
CA ASP A 22 -9.99 7.20 -6.39
C ASP A 22 -9.10 8.26 -5.70
N LEU A 23 -7.82 7.96 -5.46
CA LEU A 23 -6.87 8.94 -4.94
C LEU A 23 -6.67 10.13 -5.88
N VAL A 24 -6.52 11.33 -5.30
CA VAL A 24 -6.36 12.60 -6.02
C VAL A 24 -5.03 13.32 -5.74
N ALA A 25 -4.08 12.66 -5.06
CA ALA A 25 -2.79 13.25 -4.72
C ALA A 25 -1.89 13.46 -5.96
N ALA A 26 -0.77 14.15 -5.80
CA ALA A 26 0.21 14.31 -6.88
C ALA A 26 0.98 12.99 -7.15
N ASN A 27 1.58 12.87 -8.35
CA ASN A 27 2.47 11.74 -8.69
C ASN A 27 3.53 11.54 -7.61
N GLY A 28 3.78 10.28 -7.26
CA GLY A 28 4.83 9.91 -6.31
C GLY A 28 4.53 10.20 -4.84
N THR A 29 3.37 10.80 -4.51
CA THR A 29 3.05 11.19 -3.11
C THR A 29 3.11 10.02 -2.13
N TYR A 30 2.80 8.81 -2.61
CA TYR A 30 2.68 7.61 -1.79
C TYR A 30 3.78 6.57 -2.06
N ASP A 31 4.78 6.90 -2.86
CA ASP A 31 5.84 5.96 -3.22
C ASP A 31 6.62 5.54 -1.97
N GLY A 32 6.80 4.24 -1.79
CA GLY A 32 7.43 3.63 -0.61
C GLY A 32 6.54 3.54 0.63
N MET A 33 5.29 4.02 0.59
CA MET A 33 4.33 3.82 1.68
C MET A 33 3.70 2.43 1.62
N GLU A 34 3.19 1.96 2.76
CA GLU A 34 2.46 0.70 2.84
C GLU A 34 0.96 0.94 2.74
N ILE A 35 0.24 0.05 2.06
CA ILE A 35 -1.21 -0.02 2.13
C ILE A 35 -1.66 -1.16 3.02
N GLU A 36 -2.84 -1.04 3.60
CA GLU A 36 -3.60 -2.14 4.17
C GLU A 36 -4.99 -2.18 3.54
N PHE A 37 -5.38 -3.34 3.02
CA PHE A 37 -6.75 -3.55 2.55
C PHE A 37 -7.71 -3.70 3.74
N THR A 38 -8.71 -2.85 3.81
CA THR A 38 -9.69 -2.79 4.93
C THR A 38 -11.00 -3.50 4.62
N SER A 39 -11.28 -3.78 3.36
CA SER A 39 -12.46 -4.49 2.86
C SER A 39 -12.10 -5.37 1.67
N GLY A 40 -13.05 -6.17 1.18
CA GLY A 40 -12.90 -6.97 -0.04
C GLY A 40 -12.09 -8.27 0.10
N PRO A 41 -11.80 -8.93 -1.04
CA PRO A 41 -11.08 -10.20 -1.11
C PRO A 41 -9.65 -10.18 -0.56
N CYS A 42 -8.99 -9.02 -0.55
CA CYS A 42 -7.64 -8.81 -0.02
C CYS A 42 -7.62 -8.28 1.41
N LYS A 43 -8.79 -8.13 2.08
CA LYS A 43 -8.89 -7.59 3.44
C LYS A 43 -7.84 -8.18 4.41
N GLY A 44 -7.16 -7.29 5.12
CA GLY A 44 -6.11 -7.60 6.10
C GLY A 44 -4.72 -7.85 5.50
N GLN A 45 -4.59 -7.81 4.17
CA GLN A 45 -3.30 -7.95 3.49
C GLN A 45 -2.67 -6.57 3.30
N GLN A 46 -1.34 -6.54 3.34
CA GLN A 46 -0.53 -5.33 3.23
C GLN A 46 0.44 -5.44 2.07
N ALA A 47 0.78 -4.31 1.46
CA ALA A 47 1.75 -4.26 0.37
C ALA A 47 2.39 -2.87 0.27
N THR A 48 3.62 -2.82 -0.22
CA THR A 48 4.33 -1.55 -0.46
C THR A 48 3.97 -0.97 -1.82
N ILE A 49 3.69 0.33 -1.85
CA ILE A 49 3.52 1.11 -3.08
C ILE A 49 4.89 1.33 -3.72
N LEU A 50 5.09 0.77 -4.91
CA LEU A 50 6.25 1.04 -5.74
C LEU A 50 6.10 2.39 -6.46
N THR A 51 4.93 2.65 -7.04
CA THR A 51 4.64 3.94 -7.65
C THR A 51 3.14 4.28 -7.64
N TYR A 52 2.82 5.57 -7.51
CA TYR A 52 1.49 6.13 -7.76
C TYR A 52 1.52 7.18 -8.89
N LEU A 53 0.64 6.97 -9.88
CA LEU A 53 0.46 7.84 -11.05
C LEU A 53 -0.92 8.52 -10.99
N GLN A 54 -0.96 9.81 -10.66
CA GLN A 54 -2.17 10.63 -10.57
C GLN A 54 -2.96 10.66 -11.89
N ALA A 55 -2.27 10.77 -13.03
CA ALA A 55 -2.93 10.95 -14.33
C ALA A 55 -3.84 9.77 -14.71
N SER A 56 -3.52 8.56 -14.26
CA SER A 56 -4.30 7.35 -14.48
C SER A 56 -5.00 6.84 -13.21
N GLY A 57 -4.67 7.40 -12.03
CA GLY A 57 -5.09 6.84 -10.75
C GLY A 57 -4.46 5.48 -10.46
N ALA A 58 -3.36 5.10 -11.11
CA ALA A 58 -2.79 3.77 -10.98
C ALA A 58 -1.82 3.70 -9.79
N ILE A 59 -1.98 2.67 -8.97
CA ILE A 59 -1.01 2.23 -7.97
C ILE A 59 -0.35 0.95 -8.47
N VAL A 60 0.98 0.90 -8.40
CA VAL A 60 1.76 -0.32 -8.56
C VAL A 60 2.27 -0.74 -7.19
N LEU A 61 1.95 -1.96 -6.78
CA LEU A 61 2.41 -2.58 -5.54
C LEU A 61 3.53 -3.58 -5.80
N VAL A 62 4.41 -3.75 -4.82
CA VAL A 62 5.24 -4.96 -4.70
C VAL A 62 4.37 -6.05 -4.08
N THR A 63 4.19 -7.17 -4.79
CA THR A 63 3.25 -8.22 -4.38
C THR A 63 3.84 -9.63 -4.29
N ALA A 64 5.16 -9.77 -4.48
CA ALA A 64 5.84 -11.03 -4.18
C ALA A 64 5.52 -11.47 -2.73
N ASP A 65 4.68 -12.49 -2.64
CA ASP A 65 4.13 -13.10 -1.41
C ASP A 65 3.24 -12.21 -0.52
N ALA A 66 2.99 -10.94 -0.89
CA ALA A 66 2.24 -9.99 -0.05
C ALA A 66 0.72 -10.12 -0.23
N LEU A 67 0.26 -10.43 -1.45
CA LEU A 67 -1.16 -10.60 -1.76
C LEU A 67 -1.47 -12.03 -2.20
N SER A 68 -2.57 -12.59 -1.69
CA SER A 68 -3.09 -13.91 -2.04
C SER A 68 -3.86 -13.95 -3.37
N ARG A 69 -4.17 -12.77 -3.93
CA ARG A 69 -4.87 -12.58 -5.20
C ARG A 69 -4.77 -11.12 -5.66
N THR A 70 -5.22 -10.86 -6.89
CA THR A 70 -5.42 -9.51 -7.41
C THR A 70 -6.54 -8.79 -6.64
N PRO A 71 -6.35 -7.52 -6.21
CA PRO A 71 -7.41 -6.71 -5.59
C PRO A 71 -8.58 -6.48 -6.54
N ASP A 72 -9.81 -6.61 -6.05
CA ASP A 72 -11.05 -6.37 -6.78
C ASP A 72 -12.15 -5.94 -5.81
N ALA A 73 -12.72 -4.75 -6.05
CA ALA A 73 -13.68 -4.09 -5.16
C ALA A 73 -13.20 -3.95 -3.69
N ASP A 74 -11.89 -3.97 -3.46
CA ASP A 74 -11.30 -3.72 -2.15
C ASP A 74 -11.27 -2.22 -1.82
N SER A 75 -11.34 -1.91 -0.54
CA SER A 75 -10.97 -0.60 0.02
C SER A 75 -9.67 -0.73 0.78
N PHE A 76 -8.88 0.33 0.83
CA PHE A 76 -7.58 0.33 1.51
C PHE A 76 -7.31 1.67 2.20
N ILE A 77 -6.34 1.63 3.12
CA ILE A 77 -5.75 2.78 3.79
C ILE A 77 -4.25 2.80 3.44
N ILE A 78 -3.65 3.99 3.45
CA ILE A 78 -2.21 4.16 3.27
C ILE A 78 -1.61 4.56 4.61
N TRP A 79 -0.60 3.82 5.06
CA TRP A 79 0.19 4.12 6.24
C TRP A 79 1.20 5.20 5.90
N THR A 80 0.98 6.41 6.41
CA THR A 80 1.90 7.54 6.22
C THR A 80 2.89 7.61 7.38
N LEU A 81 4.06 8.23 7.16
CA LEU A 81 5.00 8.51 8.25
C LEU A 81 4.40 9.41 9.35
N ALA A 82 3.32 10.13 9.05
CA ALA A 82 2.58 10.91 10.05
C ALA A 82 1.69 10.03 10.95
N ASP A 83 1.38 8.80 10.53
CA ASP A 83 0.64 7.81 11.33
C ASP A 83 1.57 7.07 12.31
N VAL A 84 2.90 7.12 12.09
CA VAL A 84 3.90 6.76 13.10
C VAL A 84 4.06 7.97 14.02
N VAL A 85 3.67 7.84 15.29
CA VAL A 85 3.82 8.91 16.28
C VAL A 85 5.23 9.50 16.21
N PRO A 86 5.40 10.80 15.92
CA PRO A 86 6.71 11.44 16.00
C PRO A 86 7.24 11.29 17.43
N GLY A 87 8.23 10.43 17.62
CA GLY A 87 8.87 10.23 18.93
C GLY A 87 8.92 8.79 19.45
N THR A 88 8.45 7.78 18.72
CA THR A 88 8.84 6.39 19.05
C THR A 88 10.13 6.06 18.31
N PRO A 89 11.31 6.04 18.95
CA PRO A 89 12.51 5.54 18.30
C PRO A 89 12.27 4.10 17.87
N LEU A 90 12.63 3.77 16.63
CA LEU A 90 12.86 2.39 16.22
C LEU A 90 14.01 1.87 17.07
N ILE A 91 13.70 1.26 18.23
CA ILE A 91 14.71 0.51 18.97
C ILE A 91 15.02 -0.69 18.10
N LEU A 92 16.08 -0.56 17.30
CA LEU A 92 16.78 -1.71 16.76
C LEU A 92 17.41 -2.39 17.97
N ASP A 93 16.65 -3.26 18.64
CA ASP A 93 17.15 -4.15 19.69
C ASP A 93 18.10 -5.15 19.03
N LEU A 94 19.29 -4.68 18.68
CA LEU A 94 20.43 -5.56 18.46
C LEU A 94 20.76 -6.14 19.84
N PRO A 95 20.75 -7.47 20.02
CA PRO A 95 21.10 -8.04 21.31
C PRO A 95 22.51 -7.59 21.67
N ILE A 96 22.63 -6.82 22.75
CA ILE A 96 23.92 -6.54 23.37
C ILE A 96 24.47 -7.89 23.80
N LYS A 97 25.52 -8.36 23.11
CA LYS A 97 26.30 -9.50 23.58
C LYS A 97 26.94 -9.10 24.91
N SER A 98 26.50 -9.77 25.98
CA SER A 98 27.20 -9.82 27.27
C SER A 98 28.59 -10.41 27.12
#